data_AF-A0AAV0TXH9-F1
#
_entry.id   AF-A0AAV0TXH9-F1
#
_cell.length_a   1.000
_cell.length_b   1.000
_cell.length_c   1.000
_cell.angle_alpha   90.00
_cell.angle_beta   90.00
_cell.angle_gamma   90.00
#
_symmetry.space_group_name_H-M   'P 1'
#
loop_
_entity.id
_entity.type
_entity.pdbx_description
1 polymer ?
#
loop_
_entity_poly.entity_id
_entity_poly.type
_entity_poly.pdbx_seq_one_letter_code
_entity_poly.pdbx_strand_id
1 'polypeptide(L)'
;MNSSPSLEFSDKNEFAKWVVEKVVTHLVRFRGDATAFREELLKFGGRWPTALLRKLEETHRESMDKAHQRSKDELTERVSTLRTQLALIADSLFSVNAQAKSGKRYTAVQTLRAFVDELQQNNSLWTKIDLHTKFTLALPLRKKPEMRQLLHLLGQDMKSVWRDAAARVFALMQAELGDTEVEGGSPTFEESYARARDRIISKEFRVLLTHWSCRKSAHRLTIISPVTRNGRVHCQVEETTSKKFTRSDYTRDRPAFDARSTRTVRTACNDSTWSDGVPDGRPAHFGIDRSLLFATKFHDRDDDFSTGRYIPRRYDFSY
;
A
#
# COMPACT_ATOMS: atom_id res chain seq x y z
N MET A 1 26.66 -19.12 47.21
CA MET A 1 27.00 -18.67 45.85
C MET A 1 26.34 -19.64 44.89
N ASN A 2 25.19 -19.27 44.30
CA ASN A 2 24.49 -20.14 43.35
C ASN A 2 24.97 -19.80 41.95
N SER A 3 25.86 -20.61 41.39
CA SER A 3 26.23 -20.50 39.98
C SER A 3 25.03 -20.93 39.15
N SER A 4 24.31 -19.97 38.57
CA SER A 4 23.26 -20.26 37.60
C SER A 4 23.92 -20.91 36.38
N PRO A 5 23.56 -22.14 35.97
CA PRO A 5 24.13 -22.77 34.79
C PRO A 5 23.91 -21.88 33.56
N SER A 6 25.00 -21.59 32.84
CA SER A 6 24.96 -20.90 31.56
C SER A 6 25.03 -21.95 30.46
N LEU A 7 23.99 -22.02 29.63
CA LEU A 7 23.93 -22.87 28.44
C LEU A 7 24.27 -22.04 27.21
N GLU A 8 24.95 -22.66 26.25
CA GLU A 8 25.24 -22.06 24.94
C GLU A 8 24.60 -22.93 23.87
N PHE A 9 23.94 -22.27 22.91
CA PHE A 9 23.33 -22.90 21.75
C PHE A 9 23.92 -22.31 20.48
N SER A 10 24.10 -23.14 19.48
CA SER A 10 24.74 -22.79 18.21
C SER A 10 23.88 -21.80 17.41
N ASP A 11 22.56 -21.95 17.47
CA ASP A 11 21.60 -21.07 16.81
C ASP A 11 20.29 -20.92 17.61
N LYS A 12 19.38 -20.08 17.09
CA LYS A 12 18.04 -19.87 17.68
C LYS A 12 17.16 -21.12 17.62
N ASN A 13 17.38 -22.02 16.67
CA ASN A 13 16.57 -23.22 16.49
C ASN A 13 16.87 -24.26 17.57
N GLU A 14 18.16 -24.49 17.86
CA GLU A 14 18.65 -25.38 18.90
C GLU A 14 18.16 -24.90 20.27
N PHE A 15 18.25 -23.60 20.54
CA PHE A 15 17.67 -22.99 21.72
C PHE A 15 16.16 -23.24 21.81
N ALA A 16 15.40 -22.98 20.74
CA ALA A 16 13.96 -23.15 20.74
C ALA A 16 13.53 -24.62 20.95
N LYS A 17 14.22 -25.58 20.35
CA LYS A 17 14.02 -27.02 20.59
C LYS A 17 14.20 -27.36 22.06
N TRP A 18 15.32 -26.94 22.65
CA TRP A 18 15.61 -27.19 24.07
C TRP A 18 14.54 -26.58 24.99
N VAL A 19 14.08 -25.36 24.70
CA VAL A 19 13.00 -24.72 25.48
C VAL A 19 11.72 -25.54 25.41
N VAL A 20 11.31 -25.97 24.21
CA VAL A 20 10.07 -26.75 24.02
C VAL A 20 10.12 -28.07 24.78
N GLU A 21 11.26 -28.77 24.78
CA GLU A 21 11.49 -29.98 25.56
C GLU A 21 11.43 -29.70 27.07
N LYS A 22 12.07 -28.61 27.52
CA LYS A 22 12.10 -28.22 28.94
C LYS A 22 10.71 -27.88 29.48
N VAL A 23 9.87 -27.24 28.67
CA VAL A 23 8.47 -26.87 29.01
C VAL A 23 7.57 -28.08 29.28
N VAL A 24 7.94 -29.28 28.81
CA VAL A 24 7.18 -30.50 29.12
C VAL A 24 7.30 -30.88 30.60
N THR A 25 8.46 -30.61 31.22
CA THR A 25 8.80 -31.07 32.58
C THR A 25 8.90 -29.94 33.59
N HIS A 26 9.11 -28.70 33.14
CA HIS A 26 9.29 -27.51 33.98
C HIS A 26 8.34 -26.40 33.54
N LEU A 27 7.92 -25.57 34.50
CA LEU A 27 7.33 -24.28 34.18
C LEU A 27 8.46 -23.35 33.74
N VAL A 28 8.49 -22.94 32.47
CA VAL A 28 9.56 -22.07 31.94
C VAL A 28 9.09 -20.61 31.91
N ARG A 29 9.91 -19.71 32.48
CA ARG A 29 9.66 -18.26 32.47
C ARG A 29 10.85 -17.52 31.89
N PHE A 30 10.62 -16.64 30.93
CA PHE A 30 11.66 -15.81 30.35
C PHE A 30 11.92 -14.58 31.24
N ARG A 31 13.20 -14.28 31.48
CA ARG A 31 13.69 -13.04 32.06
C ARG A 31 14.22 -12.17 30.91
N GLY A 32 13.56 -11.05 30.65
CA GLY A 32 13.87 -10.18 29.50
C GLY A 32 12.97 -10.42 28.29
N ASP A 33 13.36 -9.85 27.15
CA ASP A 33 12.56 -9.88 25.92
C ASP A 33 12.78 -11.19 25.13
N ALA A 34 11.72 -12.00 25.05
CA ALA A 34 11.71 -13.25 24.28
C ALA A 34 11.26 -13.08 22.82
N THR A 35 10.92 -11.86 22.38
CA THR A 35 10.39 -11.60 21.04
C THR A 35 11.36 -12.00 19.93
N ALA A 36 12.67 -11.91 20.19
CA ALA A 36 13.73 -12.26 19.24
C ALA A 36 13.76 -13.76 18.83
N PHE A 37 13.07 -14.62 19.59
CA PHE A 37 12.99 -16.08 19.37
C PHE A 37 11.56 -16.55 19.04
N ARG A 38 10.63 -15.62 18.85
CA ARG A 38 9.20 -15.92 18.71
C ARG A 38 8.90 -16.88 17.56
N GLU A 39 9.59 -16.74 16.43
CA GLU A 39 9.30 -17.52 15.23
C GLU A 39 9.75 -18.97 15.41
N GLU A 40 10.96 -19.16 15.93
CA GLU A 40 11.55 -20.46 16.22
C GLU A 40 10.75 -21.19 17.32
N LEU A 41 10.39 -20.49 18.41
CA LEU A 41 9.57 -21.06 19.48
C LEU A 41 8.18 -21.47 19.00
N LEU A 42 7.55 -20.71 18.10
CA LEU A 42 6.26 -21.08 17.50
C LEU A 42 6.38 -22.29 16.56
N LYS A 43 7.45 -22.36 15.76
CA LYS A 43 7.72 -23.49 14.86
C LYS A 43 7.93 -24.78 15.65
N PHE A 44 8.83 -24.80 16.63
CA PHE A 44 9.10 -25.99 17.43
C PHE A 44 7.99 -26.31 18.44
N GLY A 45 7.27 -25.29 18.91
CA GLY A 45 6.08 -25.47 19.75
C GLY A 45 4.84 -25.98 19.01
N GLY A 46 4.93 -26.23 17.70
CA GLY A 46 3.83 -26.74 16.87
C GLY A 46 2.66 -25.77 16.71
N ARG A 47 2.88 -24.48 16.95
CA ARG A 47 1.85 -23.42 16.88
C ARG A 47 2.14 -22.37 15.81
N TRP A 48 2.97 -22.71 14.83
CA TRP A 48 3.24 -21.81 13.70
C TRP A 48 1.95 -21.54 12.92
N PRO A 49 1.50 -20.27 12.76
CA PRO A 49 0.22 -19.93 12.13
C PRO A 49 0.26 -20.04 10.60
N THR A 50 0.62 -21.22 10.08
CA THR A 50 0.82 -21.48 8.64
C THR A 50 -0.39 -21.06 7.80
N ALA A 51 -1.61 -21.42 8.22
CA ALA A 51 -2.83 -21.11 7.48
C ALA A 51 -3.10 -19.59 7.42
N LEU A 52 -2.91 -18.88 8.55
CA LEU A 52 -3.14 -17.44 8.62
C LEU A 52 -2.08 -16.67 7.83
N LEU A 53 -0.81 -17.09 7.91
CA LEU A 53 0.28 -16.46 7.16
C LEU A 53 0.12 -16.68 5.65
N ARG A 54 -0.26 -17.89 5.23
CA ARG A 54 -0.54 -18.19 3.82
C ARG A 54 -1.68 -17.33 3.28
N LYS A 55 -2.78 -17.22 4.04
CA LYS A 55 -3.92 -16.37 3.66
C LYS A 55 -3.52 -14.90 3.57
N LEU A 56 -2.69 -14.41 4.50
CA LEU A 56 -2.19 -13.05 4.47
C LEU A 56 -1.33 -12.79 3.22
N GLU A 57 -0.42 -13.71 2.90
CA GLU A 57 0.43 -13.62 1.72
C GLU A 57 -0.39 -13.64 0.43
N GLU A 58 -1.39 -14.51 0.35
CA GLU A 58 -2.32 -14.57 -0.77
C GLU A 58 -3.13 -13.28 -0.93
N THR A 59 -3.69 -12.77 0.17
CA THR A 59 -4.44 -11.49 0.16
C THR A 59 -3.54 -10.33 -0.25
N HIS A 60 -2.29 -10.32 0.21
CA HIS A 60 -1.31 -9.29 -0.13
C HIS A 60 -0.97 -9.33 -1.63
N ARG A 61 -0.70 -10.52 -2.16
CA ARG A 61 -0.43 -10.75 -3.59
C ARG A 61 -1.61 -10.32 -4.46
N GLU A 62 -2.83 -10.79 -4.13
CA GLU A 62 -4.04 -10.38 -4.85
C GLU A 62 -4.27 -8.87 -4.80
N SER A 63 -3.99 -8.23 -3.66
CA SER A 63 -4.11 -6.79 -3.53
C SER A 63 -3.10 -6.06 -4.41
N MET A 64 -1.89 -6.60 -4.54
CA MET A 64 -0.86 -6.03 -5.41
C MET A 64 -1.20 -6.21 -6.88
N ASP A 65 -1.66 -7.40 -7.27
CA ASP A 65 -2.11 -7.69 -8.62
C ASP A 65 -3.27 -6.77 -9.03
N LYS A 66 -4.25 -6.57 -8.13
CA LYS A 66 -5.37 -5.64 -8.37
C LYS A 66 -4.92 -4.19 -8.49
N ALA A 67 -3.97 -3.75 -7.67
CA ALA A 67 -3.44 -2.39 -7.75
C ALA A 67 -2.69 -2.17 -9.06
N HIS A 68 -1.86 -3.14 -9.46
CA HIS A 68 -1.15 -3.13 -10.73
C HIS A 68 -2.11 -3.11 -11.93
N GLN A 69 -3.12 -3.99 -11.91
CA GLN A 69 -4.11 -4.04 -12.98
C GLN A 69 -4.89 -2.72 -13.10
N ARG A 70 -5.26 -2.08 -11.98
CA ARG A 70 -5.93 -0.76 -12.01
C ARG A 70 -5.04 0.32 -12.63
N SER A 71 -3.78 0.41 -12.21
CA SER A 71 -2.82 1.36 -12.80
C SER A 71 -2.70 1.19 -14.31
N LYS A 72 -2.59 -0.07 -14.75
CA LYS A 72 -2.56 -0.45 -16.17
C LYS A 72 -3.83 -0.05 -16.91
N ASP A 73 -5.00 -0.29 -16.34
CA ASP A 73 -6.29 0.04 -16.94
C ASP A 73 -6.44 1.57 -17.07
N GLU A 74 -6.13 2.32 -16.00
CA GLU A 74 -6.16 3.79 -15.98
C GLU A 74 -5.24 4.41 -17.04
N LEU A 75 -4.00 3.91 -17.18
CA LEU A 75 -3.10 4.43 -18.22
C LEU A 75 -3.56 4.03 -19.62
N THR A 76 -4.07 2.81 -19.81
CA THR A 76 -4.60 2.35 -21.10
C THR A 76 -5.77 3.23 -21.55
N GLU A 77 -6.69 3.52 -20.64
CA GLU A 77 -7.80 4.45 -20.86
C GLU A 77 -7.27 5.86 -21.21
N ARG A 78 -6.29 6.37 -20.45
CA ARG A 78 -5.67 7.67 -20.71
C ARG A 78 -5.04 7.75 -22.10
N VAL A 79 -4.25 6.74 -22.50
CA VAL A 79 -3.64 6.69 -23.84
C VAL A 79 -4.71 6.62 -24.93
N SER A 80 -5.78 5.86 -24.71
CA SER A 80 -6.90 5.78 -25.67
C SER A 80 -7.62 7.12 -25.84
N THR A 81 -7.80 7.87 -24.74
CA THR A 81 -8.39 9.20 -24.73
C THR A 81 -7.52 10.19 -25.51
N LEU A 82 -6.22 10.18 -25.24
CA LEU A 82 -5.25 11.05 -25.94
C LEU A 82 -5.16 10.73 -27.43
N ARG A 83 -5.17 9.44 -27.81
CA ARG A 83 -5.23 9.02 -29.22
C ARG A 83 -6.45 9.62 -29.92
N THR A 84 -7.60 9.56 -29.28
CA THR A 84 -8.86 10.09 -29.81
C THR A 84 -8.81 11.62 -29.93
N GLN A 85 -8.35 12.31 -28.89
CA GLN A 85 -8.21 13.78 -28.90
C GLN A 85 -7.24 14.26 -29.98
N LEU A 86 -6.06 13.64 -30.11
CA LEU A 86 -5.09 13.99 -31.15
C LEU A 86 -5.61 13.70 -32.55
N ALA A 87 -6.37 12.61 -32.74
CA ALA A 87 -7.02 12.31 -34.01
C ALA A 87 -8.06 13.39 -34.40
N LEU A 88 -8.87 13.85 -33.44
CA LEU A 88 -9.89 14.89 -33.64
C LEU A 88 -9.28 16.24 -34.03
N ILE A 89 -8.16 16.63 -33.40
CA ILE A 89 -7.53 17.93 -33.69
C ILE A 89 -6.62 17.90 -34.93
N ALA A 90 -6.21 16.72 -35.41
CA ALA A 90 -5.30 16.59 -36.55
C ALA A 90 -5.81 17.32 -37.81
N ASP A 91 -7.11 17.22 -38.11
CA ASP A 91 -7.68 17.93 -39.27
C ASP A 91 -7.62 19.45 -39.12
N SER A 92 -7.81 19.95 -37.90
CA SER A 92 -7.73 21.38 -37.61
C SER A 92 -6.28 21.90 -37.62
N LEU A 93 -5.30 21.04 -37.32
CA LEU A 93 -3.88 21.39 -37.37
C LEU A 93 -3.33 21.44 -38.80
N PHE A 94 -3.73 20.49 -39.65
CA PHE A 94 -3.14 20.27 -40.99
C PHE A 94 -4.05 20.66 -42.17
N SER A 95 -5.29 21.08 -41.95
CA SER A 95 -6.15 21.56 -43.04
C SER A 95 -5.76 22.96 -43.51
N VAL A 96 -5.61 23.15 -44.84
CA VAL A 96 -5.41 24.45 -45.49
C VAL A 96 -6.57 25.42 -45.18
N ASN A 97 -7.80 24.91 -45.08
CA ASN A 97 -8.98 25.70 -44.73
C ASN A 97 -8.97 26.14 -43.25
N ALA A 98 -8.40 25.33 -42.35
CA ALA A 98 -8.15 25.71 -40.96
C ALA A 98 -7.01 26.74 -40.85
N GLN A 99 -6.07 26.78 -41.80
CA GLN A 99 -5.12 27.90 -41.94
C GLN A 99 -5.76 29.18 -42.46
N ALA A 100 -6.99 29.16 -42.96
CA ALA A 100 -7.75 30.35 -43.29
C ALA A 100 -8.53 30.85 -42.05
N LYS A 101 -9.33 29.98 -41.41
CA LYS A 101 -10.21 30.30 -40.27
C LYS A 101 -9.48 30.18 -38.91
N SER A 102 -9.34 31.29 -38.17
CA SER A 102 -8.50 31.37 -36.95
C SER A 102 -9.00 30.53 -35.76
N GLY A 103 -10.31 30.42 -35.53
CA GLY A 103 -10.85 29.82 -34.31
C GLY A 103 -10.52 28.35 -34.10
N LYS A 104 -10.81 27.48 -35.10
CA LYS A 104 -10.62 26.03 -34.96
C LYS A 104 -9.14 25.63 -34.82
N ARG A 105 -8.24 26.30 -35.56
CA ARG A 105 -6.79 26.10 -35.45
C ARG A 105 -6.29 26.53 -34.08
N TYR A 106 -6.76 27.67 -33.55
CA TYR A 106 -6.33 28.16 -32.25
C TYR A 106 -6.62 27.14 -31.15
N THR A 107 -7.84 26.62 -31.07
CA THR A 107 -8.21 25.58 -30.10
C THR A 107 -7.33 24.34 -30.25
N ALA A 108 -7.14 23.84 -31.48
CA ALA A 108 -6.31 22.67 -31.75
C ALA A 108 -4.84 22.87 -31.33
N VAL A 109 -4.28 24.06 -31.54
CA VAL A 109 -2.91 24.40 -31.11
C VAL A 109 -2.81 24.45 -29.58
N GLN A 110 -3.83 24.98 -28.89
CA GLN A 110 -3.82 24.99 -27.42
C GLN A 110 -3.94 23.58 -26.83
N THR A 111 -4.80 22.73 -27.40
CA THR A 111 -4.89 21.31 -27.00
C THR A 111 -3.56 20.58 -27.21
N LEU A 112 -2.91 20.76 -28.37
CA LEU A 112 -1.60 20.17 -28.62
C LEU A 112 -0.53 20.72 -27.67
N ARG A 113 -0.56 22.03 -27.37
CA ARG A 113 0.40 22.64 -26.44
C ARG A 113 0.27 22.03 -25.05
N ALA A 114 -0.96 21.93 -24.53
CA ALA A 114 -1.20 21.29 -23.24
C ALA A 114 -0.64 19.86 -23.19
N PHE A 115 -0.87 19.07 -24.25
CA PHE A 115 -0.30 17.71 -24.36
C PHE A 115 1.24 17.71 -24.35
N VAL A 116 1.88 18.59 -25.11
CA VAL A 116 3.36 18.67 -25.16
C VAL A 116 3.93 19.14 -23.82
N ASP A 117 3.28 20.10 -23.16
CA ASP A 117 3.70 20.61 -21.84
C ASP A 117 3.60 19.50 -20.78
N GLU A 118 2.53 18.70 -20.80
CA GLU A 118 2.40 17.52 -19.94
C GLU A 118 3.49 16.47 -20.19
N LEU A 119 3.81 16.19 -21.46
CA LEU A 119 4.90 15.28 -21.80
C LEU A 119 6.24 15.80 -21.27
N GLN A 120 6.49 17.10 -21.35
CA GLN A 120 7.71 17.73 -20.84
C GLN A 120 7.81 17.68 -19.32
N GLN A 121 6.69 17.84 -18.60
CA GLN A 121 6.65 17.71 -17.15
C GLN A 121 7.00 16.28 -16.70
N ASN A 122 6.68 15.27 -17.52
CA ASN A 122 7.10 13.91 -17.28
C ASN A 122 8.55 13.68 -17.78
N ASN A 123 9.53 13.95 -16.91
CA ASN A 123 10.95 13.83 -17.25
C ASN A 123 11.38 12.41 -17.68
N SER A 124 10.82 11.35 -17.09
CA SER A 124 11.21 9.97 -17.45
C SER A 124 10.79 9.64 -18.88
N LEU A 125 9.58 10.05 -19.25
CA LEU A 125 9.04 9.84 -20.58
C LEU A 125 9.69 10.79 -21.59
N TRP A 126 9.84 12.08 -21.25
CA TRP A 126 10.40 13.09 -22.13
C TRP A 126 11.83 12.74 -22.56
N THR A 127 12.66 12.24 -21.65
CA THR A 127 14.05 11.86 -21.97
C THR A 127 14.13 10.68 -22.94
N LYS A 128 13.17 9.75 -22.90
CA LYS A 128 13.08 8.58 -23.79
C LYS A 128 12.59 8.92 -25.21
N ILE A 129 11.87 10.02 -25.40
CA ILE A 129 11.44 10.45 -26.74
C ILE A 129 12.65 11.01 -27.51
N ASP A 130 12.87 10.48 -28.71
CA ASP A 130 13.93 10.94 -29.61
C ASP A 130 13.71 12.40 -30.08
N LEU A 131 14.80 13.09 -30.40
CA LEU A 131 14.76 14.51 -30.77
C LEU A 131 13.87 14.76 -32.01
N HIS A 132 13.86 13.82 -32.96
CA HIS A 132 13.08 13.95 -34.19
C HIS A 132 11.56 13.84 -33.89
N THR A 133 11.14 12.92 -33.03
CA THR A 133 9.75 12.80 -32.58
C THR A 133 9.32 14.04 -31.79
N LYS A 134 10.16 14.57 -30.89
CA LYS A 134 9.90 15.83 -30.17
C LYS A 134 9.66 16.99 -31.13
N PHE A 135 10.58 17.16 -32.09
CA PHE A 135 10.50 18.22 -33.09
C PHE A 135 9.24 18.11 -33.95
N THR A 136 8.95 16.89 -34.43
CA THR A 136 7.78 16.62 -35.27
C THR A 136 6.49 16.90 -34.51
N LEU A 137 6.39 16.48 -33.25
CA LEU A 137 5.21 16.70 -32.42
C LEU A 137 4.93 18.19 -32.17
N ALA A 138 5.99 18.98 -31.96
CA ALA A 138 5.90 20.43 -31.73
C ALA A 138 5.68 21.25 -33.02
N LEU A 139 5.80 20.64 -34.19
CA LEU A 139 5.75 21.34 -35.47
C LEU A 139 4.45 22.16 -35.68
N PRO A 140 3.24 21.65 -35.35
CA PRO A 140 2.00 22.40 -35.51
C PRO A 140 1.84 23.58 -34.55
N LEU A 141 2.69 23.70 -33.52
CA LEU A 141 2.70 24.81 -32.56
C LEU A 141 3.32 26.11 -33.14
N ARG A 142 3.90 26.03 -34.34
CA ARG A 142 4.50 27.16 -35.07
C ARG A 142 3.48 28.23 -35.48
N LYS A 143 4.01 29.39 -35.89
CA LYS A 143 3.17 30.51 -36.33
C LYS A 143 2.36 30.11 -37.56
N LYS A 144 1.15 30.67 -37.67
CA LYS A 144 0.21 30.44 -38.78
C LYS A 144 0.83 30.59 -40.19
N PRO A 145 1.59 31.65 -40.52
CA PRO A 145 2.20 31.78 -41.85
C PRO A 145 3.22 30.66 -42.15
N GLU A 146 4.04 30.28 -41.17
CA GLU A 146 5.02 29.20 -41.30
C GLU A 146 4.33 27.85 -41.59
N MET A 147 3.26 27.55 -40.85
CA MET A 147 2.48 26.33 -41.07
C MET A 147 1.76 26.32 -42.43
N ARG A 148 1.30 27.47 -42.93
CA ARG A 148 0.69 27.57 -44.26
C ARG A 148 1.70 27.27 -45.36
N GLN A 149 2.92 27.81 -45.25
CA GLN A 149 3.99 27.56 -46.21
C GLN A 149 4.41 26.08 -46.19
N LEU A 150 4.58 25.49 -45.01
CA LEU A 150 4.91 24.07 -44.84
C LEU A 150 3.83 23.15 -45.45
N LEU A 151 2.56 23.43 -45.19
CA LEU A 151 1.45 22.66 -45.75
C LEU A 151 1.32 22.81 -47.26
N HIS A 152 1.71 23.96 -47.82
CA HIS A 152 1.74 24.16 -49.26
C HIS A 152 2.85 23.35 -49.93
N LEU A 153 4.02 23.24 -49.28
CA LEU A 153 5.17 22.51 -49.79
C LEU A 153 5.07 20.99 -49.61
N LEU A 154 4.54 20.54 -48.46
CA LEU A 154 4.58 19.13 -48.02
C LEU A 154 3.19 18.46 -48.03
N GLY A 155 2.12 19.24 -48.23
CA GLY A 155 0.78 18.69 -48.41
C GLY A 155 0.29 17.77 -47.29
N GLN A 156 -0.29 16.64 -47.68
CA GLN A 156 -0.85 15.63 -46.77
C GLN A 156 0.23 14.80 -46.06
N ASP A 157 1.46 14.75 -46.58
CA ASP A 157 2.55 13.96 -46.01
C ASP A 157 2.96 14.47 -44.63
N MET A 158 2.79 15.77 -44.38
CA MET A 158 3.03 16.35 -43.06
C MET A 158 2.09 15.75 -41.98
N LYS A 159 0.84 15.47 -42.35
CA LYS A 159 -0.17 14.95 -41.42
C LYS A 159 0.12 13.50 -41.04
N SER A 160 0.55 12.67 -41.99
CA SER A 160 0.93 11.28 -41.71
C SER A 160 2.18 11.24 -40.83
N VAL A 161 3.23 11.98 -41.18
CA VAL A 161 4.48 12.06 -40.40
C VAL A 161 4.21 12.50 -38.96
N TRP A 162 3.31 13.47 -38.75
CA TRP A 162 2.93 13.90 -37.41
C TRP A 162 2.13 12.84 -36.64
N ARG A 163 1.20 12.15 -37.30
CA ARG A 163 0.45 11.04 -36.68
C ARG A 163 1.39 9.91 -36.27
N ASP A 164 2.41 9.61 -37.07
CA ASP A 164 3.41 8.60 -36.75
C ASP A 164 4.26 9.02 -35.54
N ALA A 165 4.61 10.31 -35.44
CA ALA A 165 5.29 10.84 -34.25
C ALA A 165 4.42 10.72 -32.99
N ALA A 166 3.14 11.07 -33.07
CA ALA A 166 2.20 10.88 -31.97
C ALA A 166 2.06 9.39 -31.59
N ALA A 167 2.00 8.49 -32.57
CA ALA A 167 1.93 7.04 -32.35
C ALA A 167 3.18 6.50 -31.63
N ARG A 168 4.39 6.98 -31.98
CA ARG A 168 5.64 6.64 -31.27
C ARG A 168 5.61 7.10 -29.81
N VAL A 169 5.10 8.30 -29.53
CA VAL A 169 4.93 8.78 -28.15
C VAL A 169 3.97 7.86 -27.39
N PHE A 170 2.83 7.48 -27.99
CA PHE A 170 1.90 6.56 -27.33
C PHE A 170 2.50 5.16 -27.09
N ALA A 171 3.34 4.67 -28.00
CA ALA A 171 4.06 3.42 -27.80
C ALA A 171 5.05 3.53 -26.62
N LEU A 172 5.77 4.64 -26.49
CA LEU A 172 6.64 4.89 -25.34
C LEU A 172 5.87 5.02 -24.03
N MET A 173 4.71 5.70 -24.02
CA MET A 173 3.81 5.76 -22.87
C MET A 173 3.36 4.36 -22.44
N GLN A 174 3.10 3.46 -23.40
CA GLN A 174 2.74 2.07 -23.11
C GLN A 174 3.94 1.22 -22.70
N ALA A 175 5.14 1.50 -23.21
CA ALA A 175 6.35 0.76 -22.89
C ALA A 175 6.89 1.08 -21.49
N GLU A 176 6.80 2.34 -21.03
CA GLU A 176 7.14 2.67 -19.63
C GLU A 176 6.35 1.81 -18.64
N LEU A 177 5.11 1.44 -18.97
CA LEU A 177 4.26 0.58 -18.16
C LEU A 177 4.82 -0.85 -17.96
N GLY A 178 5.60 -1.37 -18.91
CA GLY A 178 6.21 -2.70 -18.80
C GLY A 178 7.33 -2.74 -17.77
N ASP A 179 8.05 -1.63 -17.61
CA ASP A 179 9.33 -1.60 -16.88
C ASP A 179 9.20 -0.97 -15.47
N THR A 180 8.32 0.01 -15.25
CA THR A 180 8.28 0.76 -13.97
C THR A 180 7.57 0.06 -12.81
N GLU A 181 6.75 -0.96 -13.05
CA GLU A 181 5.91 -1.56 -11.99
C GLU A 181 6.31 -2.98 -11.58
N VAL A 182 7.31 -3.58 -12.23
CA VAL A 182 7.79 -4.94 -11.92
C VAL A 182 8.74 -4.97 -10.71
N GLU A 183 9.46 -3.87 -10.42
CA GLU A 183 10.58 -3.92 -9.47
C GLU A 183 10.33 -3.30 -8.10
N GLY A 184 9.23 -2.56 -7.89
CA GLY A 184 9.06 -1.79 -6.66
C GLY A 184 7.64 -1.89 -6.12
N GLY A 185 7.35 -2.95 -5.37
CA GLY A 185 6.19 -2.95 -4.48
C GLY A 185 6.18 -1.66 -3.66
N SER A 186 5.03 -0.97 -3.59
CA SER A 186 4.95 0.29 -2.86
C SER A 186 5.44 0.07 -1.42
N PRO A 187 6.36 0.90 -0.90
CA PRO A 187 6.94 0.71 0.43
C PRO A 187 5.86 0.69 1.52
N THR A 188 4.74 1.38 1.28
CA THR A 188 3.58 1.40 2.18
C THR A 188 2.85 0.05 2.24
N PHE A 189 2.79 -0.69 1.12
CA PHE A 189 2.17 -2.01 1.05
C PHE A 189 3.01 -3.06 1.77
N GLU A 190 4.33 -3.02 1.57
CA GLU A 190 5.29 -3.88 2.25
C GLU A 190 5.31 -3.64 3.77
N GLU A 191 5.30 -2.38 4.20
CA GLU A 191 5.20 -2.04 5.62
C GLU A 191 3.89 -2.54 6.26
N SER A 192 2.77 -2.40 5.54
CA SER A 192 1.47 -2.88 6.00
C SER A 192 1.46 -4.40 6.15
N TYR A 193 1.99 -5.12 5.16
CA TYR A 193 2.14 -6.57 5.19
C TYR A 193 3.04 -7.01 6.36
N ALA A 194 4.20 -6.39 6.53
CA ALA A 194 5.13 -6.68 7.61
C ALA A 194 4.48 -6.47 8.99
N ARG A 195 3.73 -5.38 9.19
CA ARG A 195 2.98 -5.11 10.42
C ARG A 195 1.87 -6.13 10.65
N ALA A 196 1.15 -6.53 9.60
CA ALA A 196 0.10 -7.55 9.71
C ALA A 196 0.67 -8.93 10.07
N ARG A 197 1.78 -9.32 9.43
CA ARG A 197 2.53 -10.54 9.74
C ARG A 197 3.00 -10.53 11.20
N ASP A 198 3.58 -9.42 11.65
CA ASP A 198 4.03 -9.23 13.03
C ASP A 198 2.89 -9.43 14.03
N ARG A 199 1.73 -8.82 13.78
CA ARG A 199 0.55 -8.94 14.65
C ARG A 199 0.07 -10.39 14.80
N ILE A 200 0.04 -11.16 13.71
CA ILE A 200 -0.34 -12.58 13.73
C ILE A 200 0.65 -13.37 14.59
N ILE A 201 1.95 -13.22 14.34
CA ILE A 201 3.01 -13.93 15.06
C ILE A 201 3.00 -13.55 16.54
N SER A 202 2.91 -12.27 16.86
CA SER A 202 2.86 -11.75 18.23
C SER A 202 1.61 -12.20 18.99
N LYS A 203 0.47 -12.41 18.31
CA LYS A 203 -0.74 -12.97 18.91
C LYS A 203 -0.55 -14.45 19.27
N GLU A 204 -0.08 -15.27 18.33
CA GLU A 204 0.16 -16.69 18.59
C GLU A 204 1.25 -16.92 19.63
N PHE A 205 2.28 -16.08 19.62
CA PHE A 205 3.35 -16.15 20.61
C PHE A 205 2.83 -15.93 22.04
N ARG A 206 1.94 -14.95 22.23
CA ARG A 206 1.29 -14.73 23.53
C ARG A 206 0.46 -15.95 23.96
N VAL A 207 -0.29 -16.55 23.03
CA VAL A 207 -1.08 -17.77 23.30
C VAL A 207 -0.16 -18.93 23.69
N LEU A 208 0.98 -19.10 23.02
CA LEU A 208 1.98 -20.12 23.36
C LEU A 208 2.51 -19.92 24.79
N LEU A 209 2.90 -18.69 25.15
CA LEU A 209 3.40 -18.38 26.50
C LEU A 209 2.34 -18.60 27.58
N THR A 210 1.08 -18.23 27.33
CA THR A 210 -0.03 -18.50 28.25
C THR A 210 -0.28 -20.01 28.40
N HIS A 211 -0.22 -20.76 27.30
CA HIS A 211 -0.36 -22.22 27.34
C HIS A 211 0.74 -22.87 28.18
N TRP A 212 1.98 -22.39 28.05
CA TRP A 212 3.11 -22.87 28.85
C TRP A 212 2.99 -22.48 30.32
N SER A 213 2.49 -21.28 30.63
CA SER A 213 2.35 -20.83 32.02
C SER A 213 1.19 -21.49 32.78
N CYS A 214 0.13 -21.91 32.08
CA CYS A 214 -1.03 -22.58 32.68
C CYS A 214 -0.86 -24.10 32.86
N ARG A 215 0.25 -24.69 32.38
CA ARG A 215 0.52 -26.13 32.62
C ARG A 215 0.77 -26.36 34.11
N LYS A 216 0.03 -27.31 34.69
CA LYS A 216 0.17 -27.75 36.09
C LYS A 216 1.45 -28.58 36.31
N SER A 217 2.63 -28.01 36.09
CA SER A 217 3.91 -28.61 36.51
C SER A 217 4.30 -28.02 37.87
N ALA A 218 3.62 -28.48 38.93
CA ALA A 218 3.55 -27.82 40.24
C ALA A 218 4.87 -27.81 41.07
N HIS A 219 5.97 -28.35 40.57
CA HIS A 219 7.15 -28.62 41.41
C HIS A 219 8.48 -28.05 40.91
N ARG A 220 8.59 -27.62 39.66
CA ARG A 220 9.85 -27.11 39.09
C ARG A 220 9.62 -25.90 38.19
N LEU A 221 10.21 -24.77 38.55
CA LEU A 221 10.21 -23.52 37.79
C LEU A 221 11.62 -23.27 37.27
N THR A 222 11.75 -23.06 35.96
CA THR A 222 12.99 -22.70 35.29
C THR A 222 12.87 -21.28 34.75
N ILE A 223 13.70 -20.36 35.25
CA ILE A 223 13.80 -19.00 34.73
C ILE A 223 14.96 -18.97 33.74
N ILE A 224 14.72 -18.48 32.53
CA ILE A 224 15.72 -18.43 31.45
C ILE A 224 15.94 -17.00 30.97
N SER A 225 17.19 -16.62 30.75
CA SER A 225 17.57 -15.30 30.22
C SER A 225 18.45 -15.48 28.98
N PRO A 226 17.85 -15.61 27.79
CA PRO A 226 18.61 -15.78 26.54
C PRO A 226 19.12 -14.44 25.99
N VAL A 227 20.37 -14.43 25.54
CA VAL A 227 21.02 -13.30 24.87
C VAL A 227 21.71 -13.82 23.62
N THR A 228 21.45 -13.18 22.47
CA THR A 228 22.15 -13.53 21.23
C THR A 228 23.46 -12.74 21.15
N ARG A 229 24.58 -13.42 20.93
CA ARG A 229 25.90 -12.82 20.67
C ARG A 229 26.61 -13.59 19.57
N ASN A 230 27.13 -12.87 18.57
CA ASN A 230 27.91 -13.47 17.46
C ASN A 230 27.18 -14.65 16.77
N GLY A 231 25.86 -14.56 16.61
CA GLY A 231 25.04 -15.62 16.00
C GLY A 231 24.69 -16.80 16.90
N ARG A 232 25.28 -16.89 18.10
CA ARG A 232 24.99 -17.91 19.11
C ARG A 232 24.06 -17.40 20.19
N VAL A 233 23.38 -18.31 20.88
CA VAL A 233 22.46 -17.97 21.98
C VAL A 233 23.07 -18.41 23.30
N HIS A 234 23.36 -17.45 24.17
CA HIS A 234 23.78 -17.72 25.54
C HIS A 234 22.58 -17.58 26.46
N CYS A 235 22.25 -18.62 27.21
CA CYS A 235 21.09 -18.66 28.09
C CYS A 235 21.53 -18.91 29.52
N GLN A 236 21.30 -17.94 30.40
CA GLN A 236 21.40 -18.17 31.84
C GLN A 236 20.14 -18.91 32.31
N VAL A 237 20.32 -19.98 33.08
CA VAL A 237 19.23 -20.82 33.56
C VAL A 237 19.24 -20.84 35.08
N GLU A 238 18.12 -20.49 35.70
CA GLU A 238 17.90 -20.58 37.14
C GLU A 238 16.78 -21.60 37.39
N GLU A 239 17.12 -22.72 38.02
CA GLU A 239 16.14 -23.75 38.38
C GLU A 239 15.74 -23.62 39.85
N THR A 240 14.44 -23.57 40.10
CA THR A 240 13.85 -23.51 41.44
C THR A 240 12.89 -24.68 41.61
N THR A 241 13.18 -25.56 42.56
CA THR A 241 12.23 -26.58 43.00
C THR A 241 11.40 -26.00 44.13
N SER A 242 10.08 -26.03 43.99
CA SER A 242 9.18 -25.69 45.10
C SER A 242 9.43 -26.65 46.26
N LYS A 243 10.07 -26.17 47.34
CA LYS A 243 10.13 -26.90 48.61
C LYS A 243 8.70 -26.98 49.13
N LYS A 244 8.25 -28.22 49.42
CA LYS A 244 6.99 -28.61 50.06
C LYS A 244 6.27 -27.42 50.72
N PHE A 245 5.05 -27.15 50.25
CA PHE A 245 4.06 -26.48 51.09
C PHE A 245 3.86 -27.42 52.30
N THR A 246 4.55 -27.16 53.40
CA THR A 246 4.26 -27.80 54.68
C THR A 246 2.81 -27.48 54.97
N ARG A 247 1.99 -28.53 54.93
CA ARG A 247 0.62 -28.56 55.38
C ARG A 247 0.63 -28.04 56.82
N SER A 248 0.35 -26.76 56.99
CA SER A 248 0.03 -26.17 58.28
C SER A 248 -1.13 -26.98 58.86
N ASP A 249 -0.95 -27.47 60.07
CA ASP A 249 -1.91 -28.26 60.81
C ASP A 249 -3.28 -27.59 60.81
N TYR A 250 -4.24 -28.23 60.14
CA TYR A 250 -5.65 -28.00 60.40
C TYR A 250 -6.01 -28.81 61.64
N THR A 251 -5.77 -28.25 62.82
CA THR A 251 -6.53 -28.66 64.00
C THR A 251 -7.96 -28.18 63.83
N ARG A 252 -8.87 -29.14 63.75
CA ARG A 252 -10.31 -28.98 63.97
C ARG A 252 -10.53 -28.09 65.20
N ASP A 253 -11.24 -26.99 65.01
CA ASP A 253 -12.27 -26.55 65.96
C ASP A 253 -13.36 -25.77 65.21
N ARG A 254 -14.55 -26.36 65.25
CA ARG A 254 -15.88 -25.75 65.04
C ARG A 254 -16.64 -26.14 66.32
N PRO A 255 -17.52 -25.32 66.91
CA PRO A 255 -18.52 -24.45 66.26
C PRO A 255 -18.57 -23.04 66.93
N ALA A 256 -19.40 -22.05 66.59
CA ALA A 256 -20.76 -22.03 66.09
C ALA A 256 -21.10 -20.70 65.37
N PHE A 257 -22.29 -20.71 64.76
CA PHE A 257 -23.00 -19.62 64.10
C PHE A 257 -23.03 -18.30 64.88
N ASP A 258 -22.91 -17.17 64.16
CA ASP A 258 -24.04 -16.23 64.09
C ASP A 258 -23.98 -15.30 62.86
N ALA A 259 -25.17 -14.88 62.45
CA ALA A 259 -25.51 -14.34 61.14
C ALA A 259 -25.33 -12.81 61.00
N ARG A 260 -24.96 -12.34 59.80
CA ARG A 260 -25.77 -11.45 58.93
C ARG A 260 -24.93 -10.69 57.89
N SER A 261 -25.45 -10.71 56.65
CA SER A 261 -25.51 -9.61 55.66
C SER A 261 -24.18 -8.97 55.22
N THR A 262 -23.68 -9.16 54.00
CA THR A 262 -24.31 -8.70 52.75
C THR A 262 -23.59 -9.32 51.53
N ARG A 263 -24.39 -9.86 50.60
CA ARG A 263 -24.36 -9.65 49.11
C ARG A 263 -23.00 -9.22 48.51
N THR A 264 -22.38 -9.90 47.55
CA THR A 264 -22.88 -10.52 46.30
C THR A 264 -21.85 -11.56 45.80
N VAL A 265 -22.15 -12.88 45.80
CA VAL A 265 -22.57 -13.72 44.65
C VAL A 265 -21.79 -13.40 43.37
N ARG A 266 -20.72 -14.16 43.07
CA ARG A 266 -20.66 -15.39 42.23
C ARG A 266 -20.89 -15.10 40.73
N THR A 267 -19.86 -15.28 39.91
CA THR A 267 -19.54 -16.52 39.15
C THR A 267 -20.31 -16.57 37.83
N ALA A 268 -19.58 -16.57 36.71
CA ALA A 268 -19.49 -17.74 35.83
C ALA A 268 -18.72 -17.42 34.54
N CYS A 269 -17.88 -18.37 34.16
CA CYS A 269 -17.43 -18.56 32.80
C CYS A 269 -18.58 -19.11 31.94
N ASN A 270 -18.44 -18.88 30.63
CA ASN A 270 -19.18 -19.44 29.50
C ASN A 270 -20.57 -18.84 29.25
N ASP A 271 -20.74 -18.15 28.12
CA ASP A 271 -21.38 -18.84 26.99
C ASP A 271 -21.08 -18.15 25.66
N SER A 272 -21.05 -18.98 24.62
CA SER A 272 -21.02 -18.60 23.22
C SER A 272 -22.40 -18.22 22.73
N THR A 273 -22.55 -17.07 22.08
CA THR A 273 -23.66 -16.87 21.15
C THR A 273 -23.24 -15.89 20.06
N TRP A 274 -23.26 -16.39 18.83
CA TRP A 274 -23.29 -15.59 17.61
C TRP A 274 -24.53 -14.68 17.63
N SER A 275 -24.34 -13.41 17.28
CA SER A 275 -25.40 -12.57 16.71
C SER A 275 -24.80 -11.73 15.59
N ASP A 276 -25.27 -12.03 14.38
CA ASP A 276 -25.22 -11.17 13.21
C ASP A 276 -25.76 -9.77 13.53
N GLY A 277 -25.13 -8.75 12.95
CA GLY A 277 -25.54 -7.36 13.10
C GLY A 277 -24.62 -6.42 12.33
N VAL A 278 -24.80 -6.37 11.00
CA VAL A 278 -24.38 -5.23 10.17
C VAL A 278 -25.14 -3.99 10.65
N PRO A 279 -24.46 -2.84 10.78
CA PRO A 279 -24.91 -1.71 9.95
C PRO A 279 -23.76 -0.97 9.27
N ASP A 280 -24.08 -0.57 8.05
CA ASP A 280 -23.36 0.35 7.18
C ASP A 280 -22.79 1.58 7.89
N GLY A 281 -21.56 1.93 7.53
CA GLY A 281 -20.90 3.13 8.01
C GLY A 281 -19.51 3.34 7.42
N ARG A 282 -19.48 3.66 6.12
CA ARG A 282 -18.39 4.28 5.31
C ARG A 282 -16.97 4.29 5.93
N PRO A 283 -15.96 3.68 5.28
CA PRO A 283 -14.57 3.90 5.64
C PRO A 283 -14.21 5.37 5.38
N ALA A 284 -13.74 6.04 6.43
CA ALA A 284 -13.08 7.33 6.34
C ALA A 284 -11.94 7.26 5.32
N HIS A 285 -11.94 8.25 4.41
CA HIS A 285 -10.97 8.45 3.35
C HIS A 285 -9.53 8.23 3.83
N PHE A 286 -8.86 7.22 3.24
CA PHE A 286 -7.42 7.17 3.19
C PHE A 286 -6.94 8.38 2.39
N GLY A 287 -6.20 9.27 3.05
CA GLY A 287 -5.40 10.30 2.40
C GLY A 287 -4.30 9.64 1.59
N ILE A 288 -4.64 9.25 0.36
CA ILE A 288 -3.67 9.04 -0.71
C ILE A 288 -3.30 10.43 -1.22
N ASP A 289 -1.99 10.65 -1.30
CA ASP A 289 -1.37 11.90 -1.68
C ASP A 289 -1.94 12.43 -3.01
N ARG A 290 -2.40 13.68 -2.99
CA ARG A 290 -3.06 14.39 -4.10
C ARG A 290 -2.03 14.97 -5.10
N SER A 291 -0.88 14.32 -5.25
CA SER A 291 0.31 14.90 -5.89
C SER A 291 0.62 14.38 -7.29
N LEU A 292 -0.27 13.64 -7.94
CA LEU A 292 -0.16 13.30 -9.37
C LEU A 292 -1.35 13.87 -10.19
N LEU A 293 -1.41 15.20 -10.17
CA LEU A 293 -1.78 16.09 -11.27
C LEU A 293 -2.88 15.62 -12.24
N PHE A 294 -4.15 15.63 -11.80
CA PHE A 294 -5.29 16.17 -12.58
C PHE A 294 -6.40 16.60 -11.61
N ALA A 295 -6.21 17.75 -10.98
CA ALA A 295 -7.29 18.47 -10.29
C ALA A 295 -7.05 19.97 -10.37
N THR A 296 -6.89 20.52 -11.57
CA THR A 296 -7.14 21.95 -11.80
C THR A 296 -8.53 22.12 -12.39
N LYS A 297 -9.45 22.38 -11.45
CA LYS A 297 -10.76 23.01 -11.59
C LYS A 297 -10.94 23.78 -12.91
N PHE A 298 -11.87 23.31 -13.76
CA PHE A 298 -12.66 24.19 -14.62
C PHE A 298 -13.95 24.55 -13.87
N HIS A 299 -13.87 25.51 -12.95
CA HIS A 299 -15.02 26.23 -12.40
C HIS A 299 -14.54 27.62 -11.95
N ASP A 300 -14.55 28.56 -12.89
CA ASP A 300 -15.28 29.84 -12.80
C ASP A 300 -14.76 30.81 -13.88
N ARG A 301 -15.70 31.59 -14.43
CA ARG A 301 -15.58 32.70 -15.40
C ARG A 301 -15.74 32.33 -16.88
N ASP A 302 -16.99 32.37 -17.35
CA ASP A 302 -17.51 33.54 -18.08
C ASP A 302 -19.01 33.34 -18.39
N ASP A 303 -19.84 33.45 -17.34
CA ASP A 303 -21.23 33.91 -17.51
C ASP A 303 -21.17 35.44 -17.62
N ASP A 304 -21.01 35.95 -18.83
CA ASP A 304 -21.47 37.29 -19.24
C ASP A 304 -21.09 37.55 -20.70
N PHE A 305 -21.70 36.83 -21.65
CA PHE A 305 -21.80 37.32 -23.04
C PHE A 305 -22.89 36.56 -23.83
N SER A 306 -24.17 36.76 -23.46
CA SER A 306 -25.28 36.71 -24.43
C SER A 306 -26.61 37.09 -23.79
N THR A 307 -26.85 38.40 -23.69
CA THR A 307 -28.19 38.91 -24.01
C THR A 307 -28.06 39.90 -25.14
N GLY A 308 -28.31 39.40 -26.35
CA GLY A 308 -28.43 40.22 -27.54
C GLY A 308 -29.60 41.20 -27.39
N ARG A 309 -29.32 42.49 -27.52
CA ARG A 309 -30.27 43.44 -28.08
C ARG A 309 -29.61 44.22 -29.20
N TYR A 310 -30.10 43.90 -30.38
CA TYR A 310 -29.90 44.54 -31.65
C TYR A 310 -30.43 45.99 -31.59
N ILE A 311 -29.60 46.99 -31.91
CA ILE A 311 -30.05 48.33 -32.32
C ILE A 311 -29.16 48.77 -33.49
N PRO A 312 -29.70 48.93 -34.73
CA PRO A 312 -28.94 49.47 -35.84
C PRO A 312 -29.24 50.97 -36.03
N ARG A 313 -28.22 51.83 -36.06
CA ARG A 313 -28.27 53.13 -36.75
C ARG A 313 -26.87 53.47 -37.29
N ARG A 314 -26.74 53.42 -38.62
CA ARG A 314 -26.57 54.57 -39.52
C ARG A 314 -25.35 55.41 -39.18
N TYR A 315 -24.29 55.22 -39.95
CA TYR A 315 -23.32 56.28 -40.21
C TYR A 315 -23.55 56.77 -41.64
N ASP A 316 -23.90 58.05 -41.72
CA ASP A 316 -23.96 58.83 -42.93
C ASP A 316 -22.56 59.01 -43.52
N PHE A 317 -22.50 58.97 -44.86
CA PHE A 317 -21.36 59.38 -45.65
C PHE A 317 -21.15 60.89 -45.54
N SER A 318 -19.90 61.34 -45.44
CA SER A 318 -19.46 62.65 -45.91
C SER A 318 -17.98 62.53 -46.31
N TYR A 319 -17.66 63.21 -47.40
CA TYR A 319 -16.48 63.12 -48.27
C TYR A 319 -15.11 63.16 -47.59
#